data_AF-A0A7Y5SI95-F1
#
_entry.id   AF-A0A7Y5SI95-F1
#
_cell.length_a   1.000
_cell.length_b   1.000
_cell.length_c   1.000
_cell.angle_alpha   90.00
_cell.angle_beta   90.00
_cell.angle_gamma   90.00
#
_symmetry.space_group_name_H-M   'P 1'
#
loop_
_entity.id
_entity.type
_entity.pdbx_description
1 polymer ?
#
loop_
_entity_poly.entity_id
_entity_poly.type
_entity_poly.pdbx_seq_one_letter_code
_entity_poly.pdbx_strand_id
1 'polypeptide(L)'
;MYIGTTDVTDVGLAAICELASLEYLDLSSTEITDAGLKQLCGIKSLRVLEVGFCRVSANGVAQLRCLDKLRALTLDAVPLCNEDADRLGELKSLRFLSVLRTGMTEEDAGKRLHELIPNLKTVDIESEWQRGFGAHSRQH
;
A
#
# COMPACT_ATOMS: atom_id res chain seq x y z
N MET A 1 -11.89 13.40 -11.44
CA MET A 1 -10.93 13.81 -12.48
C MET A 1 -10.10 12.58 -12.80
N TYR A 2 -10.37 11.94 -13.95
CA TYR A 2 -9.69 10.72 -14.39
C TYR A 2 -8.34 11.14 -14.97
N ILE A 3 -7.25 10.90 -14.25
CA ILE A 3 -5.90 11.06 -14.79
C ILE A 3 -5.43 9.66 -15.22
N GLY A 4 -5.89 9.23 -16.39
CA GLY A 4 -5.28 8.08 -17.06
C GLY A 4 -3.93 8.51 -17.62
N THR A 5 -2.87 7.78 -17.26
CA THR A 5 -1.52 7.87 -17.84
C THR A 5 -0.84 9.25 -17.73
N THR A 6 -0.78 9.85 -16.54
CA THR A 6 0.35 10.73 -16.24
C THR A 6 1.44 9.86 -15.63
N ASP A 7 2.65 9.89 -16.20
CA ASP A 7 3.86 9.34 -15.60
C ASP A 7 4.15 10.08 -14.29
N VAL A 8 3.37 9.80 -13.24
CA VAL A 8 3.65 10.27 -11.89
C VAL A 8 4.89 9.51 -11.44
N THR A 9 6.03 10.18 -11.58
CA THR A 9 7.34 9.73 -11.11
C THR A 9 7.63 10.38 -9.76
N ASP A 10 8.70 9.93 -9.11
CA ASP A 10 9.18 10.53 -7.85
C ASP A 10 9.42 12.04 -7.95
N VAL A 11 9.65 12.57 -9.16
CA VAL A 11 9.79 14.02 -9.41
C VAL A 11 8.45 14.73 -9.35
N GLY A 12 7.39 14.14 -9.92
CA GLY A 12 6.03 14.69 -9.87
C GLY A 12 5.45 14.70 -8.45
N LEU A 13 5.88 13.76 -7.61
CA LEU A 13 5.49 13.65 -6.21
C LEU A 13 5.88 14.86 -5.35
N ALA A 14 6.99 15.53 -5.66
CA ALA A 14 7.44 16.71 -4.91
C ALA A 14 6.39 17.83 -4.96
N ALA A 15 5.76 18.05 -6.12
CA ALA A 15 4.70 19.04 -6.27
C ALA A 15 3.41 18.66 -5.51
N ILE A 16 3.13 17.36 -5.38
CA ILE A 16 1.98 16.84 -4.61
C ILE A 16 2.23 17.04 -3.10
N CYS A 17 3.49 16.96 -2.66
CA CYS A 17 3.85 17.15 -1.24
C CYS A 17 3.59 18.57 -0.72
N GLU A 18 3.54 19.57 -1.59
CA GLU A 18 3.15 20.94 -1.23
C GLU A 18 1.66 21.05 -0.86
N LEU A 19 0.83 20.06 -1.21
CA LEU A 19 -0.58 20.00 -0.85
C LEU A 19 -0.77 19.45 0.57
N ALA A 20 -0.36 20.25 1.57
CA ALA A 20 -0.34 19.86 2.99
C ALA A 20 -1.71 19.51 3.62
N SER A 21 -2.81 19.67 2.89
CA SER A 21 -4.17 19.31 3.32
C SER A 21 -4.73 18.07 2.60
N LEU A 22 -3.93 17.40 1.76
CA LEU A 22 -4.37 16.23 1.02
C LEU A 22 -4.65 15.06 1.99
N GLU A 23 -5.87 14.54 1.98
CA GLU A 23 -6.28 13.40 2.82
C GLU A 23 -6.31 12.07 2.05
N TYR A 24 -6.48 12.12 0.74
CA TYR A 24 -6.58 10.97 -0.15
C TYR A 24 -5.61 11.14 -1.32
N LEU A 25 -4.80 10.11 -1.57
CA LEU A 25 -3.88 10.09 -2.69
C LEU A 25 -3.85 8.69 -3.32
N ASP A 26 -4.23 8.63 -4.59
CA ASP A 26 -4.10 7.44 -5.41
C ASP A 26 -2.93 7.61 -6.38
N LEU A 27 -1.96 6.72 -6.25
CA LEU A 27 -0.78 6.59 -7.11
C LEU A 27 -0.72 5.20 -7.74
N SER A 28 -1.83 4.46 -7.75
CA SER A 28 -1.86 3.11 -8.29
C SER A 28 -1.49 3.11 -9.77
N SER A 29 -0.73 2.10 -10.21
CA SER A 29 -0.22 1.98 -11.59
C SER A 29 0.66 3.15 -12.05
N THR A 30 1.44 3.74 -11.15
CA THR A 30 2.42 4.79 -11.46
C THR A 30 3.86 4.28 -11.31
N GLU A 31 4.84 5.05 -11.78
CA GLU A 31 6.27 4.69 -11.74
C GLU A 31 6.97 5.14 -10.44
N ILE A 32 6.22 5.36 -9.37
CA ILE A 32 6.79 5.77 -8.08
C ILE A 32 7.66 4.65 -7.49
N THR A 33 8.70 5.06 -6.78
CA THR A 33 9.62 4.15 -6.07
C THR A 33 9.64 4.44 -4.57
N ASP A 34 10.46 3.69 -3.84
CA ASP A 34 10.73 3.94 -2.42
C ASP A 34 11.16 5.40 -2.14
N ALA A 35 11.85 6.04 -3.09
CA ALA A 35 12.23 7.45 -2.97
C ALA A 35 11.01 8.37 -3.01
N GLY A 36 10.02 8.06 -3.84
CA GLY A 36 8.73 8.76 -3.87
C GLY A 36 7.93 8.58 -2.58
N LEU A 37 7.85 7.37 -2.04
CA LEU A 37 7.19 7.11 -0.75
C LEU A 37 7.80 7.92 0.40
N LYS A 38 9.13 8.10 0.38
CA LYS A 38 9.82 8.96 1.36
C LYS A 38 9.32 10.40 1.33
N GLN A 39 9.04 10.93 0.15
CA GLN A 39 8.58 12.31 -0.01
C GLN A 39 7.17 12.50 0.57
N LEU A 40 6.31 11.48 0.45
CA LEU A 40 4.96 11.51 1.02
C LEU A 40 4.92 11.80 2.52
N CYS A 41 6.02 11.53 3.25
CA CYS A 41 6.15 11.89 4.65
C CYS A 41 5.92 13.39 4.96
N GLY A 42 6.01 14.28 3.97
CA GLY A 42 5.65 15.70 4.10
C GLY A 42 4.14 15.94 4.27
N ILE A 43 3.29 15.05 3.75
CA ILE A 43 1.83 15.20 3.73
C ILE A 43 1.23 14.61 5.01
N LYS A 44 1.40 15.28 6.14
CA LYS A 44 0.92 14.79 7.46
C LYS A 44 -0.60 14.68 7.59
N SER A 45 -1.36 15.24 6.65
CA SER A 45 -2.82 15.12 6.57
C SER A 45 -3.28 13.80 5.96
N LEU A 46 -2.40 13.03 5.31
CA LEU A 46 -2.80 11.89 4.51
C LEU A 46 -3.46 10.78 5.36
N ARG A 47 -4.61 10.31 4.90
CA ARG A 47 -5.43 9.28 5.57
C ARG A 47 -5.62 8.04 4.72
N VAL A 48 -5.63 8.20 3.40
CA VAL A 48 -5.76 7.11 2.44
C VAL A 48 -4.66 7.24 1.40
N LEU A 49 -3.92 6.15 1.20
CA LEU A 49 -2.88 6.05 0.19
C LEU A 49 -3.04 4.76 -0.60
N GLU A 50 -3.09 4.86 -1.92
CA GLU A 50 -3.13 3.71 -2.81
C GLU A 50 -1.87 3.72 -3.68
N VAL A 51 -1.06 2.67 -3.61
CA VAL A 51 0.21 2.53 -4.35
C VAL A 51 0.32 1.14 -4.98
N GLY A 52 -0.83 0.57 -5.37
CA GLY A 52 -0.88 -0.73 -6.04
C GLY A 52 -0.21 -0.67 -7.41
N PHE A 53 0.34 -1.78 -7.88
CA PHE A 53 1.01 -1.89 -9.18
C PHE A 53 2.16 -0.88 -9.39
N CYS A 54 2.81 -0.46 -8.31
CA CYS A 54 3.96 0.46 -8.33
C CYS A 54 5.29 -0.27 -8.11
N ARG A 55 6.41 0.42 -8.37
CA ARG A 55 7.77 -0.10 -8.16
C ARG A 55 8.28 0.16 -6.73
N VAL A 56 7.42 -0.05 -5.75
CA VAL A 56 7.72 0.13 -4.32
C VAL A 56 8.11 -1.21 -3.67
N SER A 57 8.92 -1.16 -2.63
CA SER A 57 9.33 -2.32 -1.84
C SER A 57 8.80 -2.24 -0.41
N ALA A 58 8.88 -3.34 0.33
CA ALA A 58 8.55 -3.35 1.76
C ALA A 58 9.35 -2.32 2.58
N ASN A 59 10.60 -2.05 2.18
CA ASN A 59 11.42 -1.02 2.83
C ASN A 59 10.89 0.39 2.54
N GLY A 60 10.44 0.67 1.32
CA GLY A 60 9.79 1.95 1.00
C GLY A 60 8.49 2.13 1.77
N VAL A 61 7.66 1.09 1.84
CA VAL A 61 6.40 1.12 2.58
C VAL A 61 6.62 1.38 4.07
N ALA A 62 7.66 0.78 4.69
CA ALA A 62 8.01 1.04 6.09
C ALA A 62 8.32 2.52 6.38
N GLN A 63 8.79 3.28 5.36
CA GLN A 63 9.05 4.72 5.53
C GLN A 63 7.77 5.52 5.78
N LEU A 64 6.61 5.02 5.36
CA LEU A 64 5.30 5.64 5.58
C LEU A 64 4.89 5.68 7.07
N ARG A 65 5.67 5.10 7.98
CA ARG A 65 5.48 5.20 9.44
C ARG A 65 5.44 6.64 9.95
N CYS A 66 5.99 7.57 9.16
CA CYS A 66 5.93 9.01 9.39
C CYS A 66 4.52 9.62 9.22
N LEU A 67 3.55 8.88 8.68
CA LEU A 67 2.19 9.32 8.41
C LEU A 67 1.22 8.89 9.52
N ASP A 68 1.27 9.57 10.66
CA ASP A 68 0.51 9.20 11.87
C ASP A 68 -1.02 9.19 11.68
N LYS A 69 -1.51 9.88 10.65
CA LYS A 69 -2.92 9.98 10.29
C LYS A 69 -3.35 8.94 9.24
N LEU A 70 -2.43 8.19 8.66
CA LEU A 70 -2.75 7.19 7.63
C LEU A 70 -3.62 6.10 8.25
N ARG A 71 -4.77 5.85 7.61
CA ARG A 71 -5.79 4.88 8.06
C ARG A 71 -5.99 3.76 7.05
N ALA A 72 -5.87 4.03 5.75
CA ALA A 72 -6.04 3.05 4.70
C ALA A 72 -4.83 3.05 3.77
N LEU A 73 -4.31 1.86 3.48
CA LEU A 73 -3.19 1.66 2.58
C LEU A 73 -3.45 0.48 1.64
N THR A 74 -3.28 0.69 0.34
CA THR A 74 -3.40 -0.36 -0.67
C THR A 74 -2.06 -0.60 -1.35
N LEU A 75 -1.56 -1.84 -1.27
CA LEU A 75 -0.26 -2.32 -1.78
C LEU A 75 -0.45 -3.49 -2.75
N ASP A 76 -1.56 -3.50 -3.48
CA ASP A 76 -1.89 -4.59 -4.39
C ASP A 76 -0.82 -4.76 -5.48
N ALA A 77 -0.46 -6.00 -5.81
CA ALA A 77 0.55 -6.32 -6.82
C ALA A 77 1.93 -5.67 -6.58
N VAL A 78 2.26 -5.38 -5.32
CA VAL A 78 3.61 -5.00 -4.88
C VAL A 78 4.40 -6.29 -4.52
N PRO A 79 5.70 -6.39 -4.83
CA PRO A 79 6.51 -7.57 -4.51
C PRO A 79 6.81 -7.67 -3.00
N LEU A 80 5.80 -8.08 -2.22
CA LEU A 80 5.87 -8.35 -0.78
C LEU A 80 5.88 -9.85 -0.50
N CYS A 81 6.53 -10.27 0.58
CA CYS A 81 6.52 -11.65 1.09
C CYS A 81 6.10 -11.70 2.58
N ASN A 82 5.88 -12.90 3.12
CA ASN A 82 5.48 -13.07 4.53
C ASN A 82 6.47 -12.45 5.53
N GLU A 83 7.77 -12.44 5.20
CA GLU A 83 8.82 -11.83 6.02
C GLU A 83 8.72 -10.29 6.10
N ASP A 84 7.98 -9.66 5.17
CA ASP A 84 7.75 -8.22 5.17
C ASP A 84 6.63 -7.77 6.10
N ALA A 85 5.88 -8.71 6.71
CA ALA A 85 4.81 -8.40 7.66
C ALA A 85 5.33 -7.56 8.84
N ASP A 86 6.56 -7.82 9.30
CA ASP A 86 7.19 -7.05 10.38
C ASP A 86 7.39 -5.57 9.99
N ARG A 87 7.79 -5.31 8.76
CA ARG A 87 7.99 -3.95 8.21
C ARG A 87 6.67 -3.21 8.07
N LEU A 88 5.64 -3.89 7.57
CA LEU A 88 4.29 -3.35 7.48
C LEU A 88 3.70 -3.08 8.86
N GLY A 89 4.06 -3.91 9.85
CA GLY A 89 3.71 -3.73 11.26
C GLY A 89 4.22 -2.44 11.91
N GLU A 90 5.19 -1.74 11.31
CA GLU A 90 5.61 -0.42 11.77
C GLU A 90 4.52 0.65 11.58
N LEU A 91 3.55 0.41 10.68
CA LEU A 91 2.45 1.32 10.33
C LEU A 91 1.28 1.20 11.31
N LYS A 92 1.54 1.50 12.59
CA LYS A 92 0.59 1.31 13.72
C LYS A 92 -0.70 2.15 13.63
N SER A 93 -0.73 3.13 12.73
CA SER A 93 -1.85 4.04 12.51
C SER A 93 -2.95 3.46 11.63
N LEU A 94 -2.65 2.37 10.90
CA LEU A 94 -3.54 1.76 9.90
C LEU A 94 -4.77 1.11 10.53
N ARG A 95 -5.85 1.14 9.76
CA ARG A 95 -7.14 0.49 10.04
C ARG A 95 -7.57 -0.43 8.90
N PHE A 96 -7.16 -0.12 7.68
CA PHE A 96 -7.39 -0.88 6.47
C PHE A 96 -6.05 -1.09 5.76
N LEU A 97 -5.76 -2.32 5.36
CA LEU A 97 -4.58 -2.68 4.58
C LEU A 97 -4.98 -3.68 3.50
N SER A 98 -4.68 -3.37 2.24
CA SER A 98 -4.84 -4.31 1.12
C SER A 98 -3.48 -4.72 0.59
N VAL A 99 -3.24 -6.02 0.45
CA VAL A 99 -2.00 -6.64 -0.06
C VAL A 99 -2.35 -7.77 -1.04
N LEU A 100 -3.35 -7.55 -1.91
CA LEU A 100 -3.80 -8.55 -2.88
C LEU A 100 -2.78 -8.77 -3.99
N ARG A 101 -2.72 -9.98 -4.55
CA ARG A 101 -1.75 -10.36 -5.60
C ARG A 101 -0.30 -10.11 -5.17
N THR A 102 -0.01 -10.37 -3.90
CA THR A 102 1.35 -10.32 -3.36
C THR A 102 1.83 -11.75 -3.01
N GLY A 103 3.06 -11.87 -2.53
CA GLY A 103 3.56 -13.11 -1.95
C GLY A 103 3.09 -13.36 -0.51
N MET A 104 2.25 -12.48 0.07
CA MET A 104 1.74 -12.64 1.43
C MET A 104 0.55 -13.60 1.49
N THR A 105 0.48 -14.40 2.55
CA THR A 105 -0.63 -15.32 2.83
C THR A 105 -1.39 -14.91 4.09
N GLU A 106 -2.70 -15.14 4.13
CA GLU A 106 -3.52 -14.82 5.30
C GLU A 106 -3.07 -15.57 6.56
N GLU A 107 -2.64 -16.82 6.41
CA GLU A 107 -2.24 -17.68 7.54
C GLU A 107 -1.01 -17.15 8.30
N ASP A 108 0.01 -16.68 7.57
CA ASP A 108 1.27 -16.21 8.14
C ASP A 108 1.26 -14.70 8.34
N ALA A 109 1.10 -13.94 7.23
CA ALA A 109 1.16 -12.49 7.26
C ALA A 109 -0.06 -11.89 7.95
N GLY A 110 -1.25 -12.44 7.74
CA GLY A 110 -2.50 -11.91 8.34
C GLY A 110 -2.45 -11.91 9.86
N LYS A 111 -2.08 -13.04 10.48
CA LYS A 111 -1.91 -13.13 11.95
C LYS A 111 -0.85 -12.15 12.45
N ARG A 112 0.31 -12.11 11.79
CA ARG A 112 1.41 -11.23 12.18
C ARG A 112 1.06 -9.76 12.09
N LEU A 113 0.35 -9.35 11.04
CA LEU A 113 -0.12 -7.97 10.85
C LEU A 113 -1.14 -7.58 11.93
N HIS A 114 -2.05 -8.48 12.31
CA HIS A 114 -2.98 -8.25 13.41
C HIS A 114 -2.29 -8.13 14.78
N GLU A 115 -1.21 -8.87 15.02
CA GLU A 115 -0.41 -8.76 16.25
C GLU A 115 0.35 -7.43 16.33
N LEU A 116 0.92 -6.97 15.21
CA LEU A 116 1.76 -5.77 15.16
C LEU A 116 0.95 -4.48 15.05
N ILE A 117 -0.20 -4.52 14.39
CA ILE A 117 -1.07 -3.38 14.13
C ILE A 117 -2.40 -3.58 14.87
N PRO A 118 -2.47 -3.28 16.18
CA PRO A 118 -3.66 -3.54 17.00
C PRO A 118 -4.89 -2.73 16.58
N ASN A 119 -4.71 -1.67 15.79
CA ASN A 119 -5.79 -0.83 15.26
C ASN A 119 -6.35 -1.32 13.91
N LEU A 120 -5.76 -2.38 13.33
CA LEU A 120 -6.13 -2.91 12.03
C LEU A 120 -7.51 -3.59 12.13
N LYS A 121 -8.49 -3.02 11.44
CA LYS A 121 -9.87 -3.52 11.41
C LYS A 121 -10.09 -4.51 10.27
N THR A 122 -9.45 -4.25 9.15
CA THR A 122 -9.64 -5.01 7.92
C THR A 122 -8.29 -5.18 7.25
N VAL A 123 -8.01 -6.41 6.85
CA VAL A 123 -6.85 -6.76 6.05
C VAL A 123 -7.32 -7.59 4.86
N ASP A 124 -7.09 -7.09 3.66
CA ASP A 124 -7.42 -7.78 2.42
C ASP A 124 -6.15 -8.47 1.92
N ILE A 125 -6.04 -9.77 2.21
CA ILE A 125 -4.95 -10.64 1.74
C ILE A 125 -5.57 -11.66 0.78
N GLU A 126 -4.85 -11.97 -0.29
CA GLU A 126 -5.35 -12.93 -1.27
C GLU A 126 -5.48 -14.31 -0.61
N SER A 127 -6.72 -14.78 -0.49
CA SER A 127 -7.04 -16.10 0.00
C SER A 127 -6.63 -17.16 -1.03
N GLU A 128 -6.29 -18.36 -0.56
CA GLU A 128 -5.92 -19.49 -1.45
C GLU A 128 -7.03 -19.81 -2.48
N TRP A 129 -8.29 -19.50 -2.15
CA TRP A 129 -9.44 -19.59 -3.04
C TRP A 129 -9.38 -18.62 -4.24
N GLN A 130 -8.81 -17.42 -4.06
CA GLN A 130 -8.66 -16.44 -5.14
C GLN A 130 -7.51 -16.83 -6.10
N ARG A 131 -6.44 -17.44 -5.58
CA ARG A 131 -5.32 -17.94 -6.40
C ARG A 131 -5.71 -19.09 -7.33
N GLY A 132 -6.63 -19.96 -6.91
CA GLY A 132 -7.13 -21.08 -7.73
C GLY A 132 -8.07 -20.67 -8.87
N PHE A 133 -8.85 -19.60 -8.70
CA PHE A 133 -9.79 -19.12 -9.71
C PHE A 133 -9.18 -18.17 -10.76
N GLY A 134 -7.96 -17.69 -10.55
CA GLY A 134 -7.23 -16.86 -11.52
C GLY A 134 -6.85 -17.58 -12.82
N ALA A 135 -6.95 -18.92 -12.87
CA ALA A 135 -6.69 -19.70 -14.09
C ALA A 135 -7.95 -19.99 -14.93
N HIS A 136 -9.17 -19.91 -14.38
CA HIS A 136 -10.40 -20.43 -15.04
C HIS A 136 -11.63 -19.53 -14.85
N SER A 137 -11.59 -18.27 -15.28
CA SER A 137 -12.84 -17.52 -15.58
C SER A 137 -12.61 -16.32 -16.51
N ARG A 138 -12.08 -16.60 -17.70
CA ARG A 138 -12.44 -15.84 -18.90
C ARG A 138 -13.04 -16.80 -19.92
N GLN A 139 -14.31 -17.13 -19.72
CA GLN A 139 -15.30 -17.47 -20.75
C GLN A 139 -16.62 -17.82 -20.05
N HIS A 140 -17.51 -16.85 -19.90
CA HIS A 140 -18.81 -16.82 -20.59
C HIS A 140 -19.59 -15.55 -20.26
#